data_AF-A0A833RJF1-F1
#
_entry.id   AF-A0A833RJF1-F1
#
_cell.length_a   1.000
_cell.length_b   1.000
_cell.length_c   1.000
_cell.angle_alpha   90.00
_cell.angle_beta   90.00
_cell.angle_gamma   90.00
#
_symmetry.space_group_name_H-M   'P 1'
#
loop_
_entity.id
_entity.type
_entity.pdbx_description
1 polymer ?
#
loop_
_entity_poly.entity_id
_entity_poly.type
_entity_poly.pdbx_seq_one_letter_code
_entity_poly.pdbx_strand_id
1 'polypeptide(L)'
;MAICGRIVESVGEGVTDLVPGDHVLPVFTGECKECAHCKSEESNMCELLRINPDRKVMISDGQARFSVDGQPIYHFLGTSTFSEYTVVHSGCVAKINPQAPLDKVCILSCGFCTGFGATVNVAKPKKGSTVAIFGLGAVGLSAFTENLNFDTILLREPPVE
;
A
#
# COMPACT_ATOMS: atom_id res chain seq x y z
N MET A 1 -2.08 8.98 -7.93
CA MET A 1 -2.47 8.32 -6.66
C MET A 1 -1.59 8.88 -5.55
N ALA A 2 -2.02 9.95 -4.88
CA ALA A 2 -1.27 10.52 -3.76
C ALA A 2 -1.52 9.67 -2.51
N ILE A 3 -0.62 8.74 -2.25
CA ILE A 3 -0.56 8.13 -0.93
C ILE A 3 0.33 9.06 -0.12
N CYS A 4 -0.09 9.38 1.09
CA CYS A 4 0.61 10.33 1.97
C CYS A 4 0.99 9.59 3.25
N GLY A 5 2.18 9.84 3.76
CA GLY A 5 2.49 9.49 5.13
C GLY A 5 1.59 10.30 6.06
N ARG A 6 1.10 9.65 7.11
CA ARG A 6 0.11 10.21 8.05
C ARG A 6 0.61 10.07 9.48
N ILE A 7 -0.05 10.81 10.36
CA ILE A 7 0.11 10.68 11.81
C ILE A 7 -1.22 10.20 12.36
N VAL A 8 -1.19 9.22 13.27
CA VAL A 8 -2.39 8.72 13.94
C VAL A 8 -2.94 9.83 14.85
N GLU A 9 -4.20 10.21 14.64
CA GLU A 9 -4.90 11.17 15.50
C GLU A 9 -5.57 10.45 16.68
N SER A 10 -6.33 9.39 16.41
CA SER A 10 -7.00 8.55 17.40
C SER A 10 -7.09 7.10 16.92
N VAL A 11 -7.42 6.19 17.83
CA VAL A 11 -7.62 4.77 17.53
C VAL A 11 -8.97 4.28 18.04
N GLY A 12 -9.59 3.37 17.31
CA GLY A 12 -10.83 2.72 17.72
C GLY A 12 -10.63 1.68 18.82
N GLU A 13 -11.73 1.24 19.41
CA GLU A 13 -11.73 0.16 20.41
C GLU A 13 -11.08 -1.11 19.84
N GLY A 14 -10.27 -1.79 20.65
CA GLY A 14 -9.59 -3.04 20.28
C GLY A 14 -8.27 -2.86 19.49
N VAL A 15 -7.93 -1.65 19.06
CA VAL A 15 -6.62 -1.37 18.45
C VAL A 15 -5.56 -1.30 19.54
N THR A 16 -4.51 -2.12 19.43
CA THR A 16 -3.46 -2.25 20.46
C THR A 16 -2.04 -1.97 19.92
N ASP A 17 -1.86 -2.00 18.59
CA ASP A 17 -0.57 -1.86 17.91
C ASP A 17 -0.29 -0.45 17.37
N LEU A 18 -1.23 0.48 17.54
CA LEU A 18 -1.13 1.88 17.15
C LEU A 18 -1.58 2.79 18.30
N VAL A 19 -0.94 3.95 18.42
CA VAL A 19 -1.31 5.01 19.37
C VAL A 19 -1.31 6.38 18.69
N PRO A 20 -2.04 7.38 19.22
CA PRO A 20 -1.95 8.76 18.76
C PRO A 20 -0.50 9.26 18.68
N GLY A 21 -0.15 9.94 17.60
CA GLY A 21 1.20 10.43 17.31
C GLY A 21 2.08 9.47 16.50
N ASP A 22 1.68 8.21 16.31
CA ASP A 22 2.45 7.29 15.47
C ASP A 22 2.48 7.75 14.01
N HIS A 23 3.66 7.69 13.39
CA HIS A 23 3.82 7.88 11.96
C HIS A 23 3.44 6.60 11.23
N VAL A 24 2.59 6.72 10.21
CA VAL A 24 1.99 5.57 9.53
C VAL A 24 1.87 5.75 8.02
N LEU A 25 1.81 4.62 7.33
CA LEU A 25 1.44 4.52 5.92
C LEU A 25 0.13 3.72 5.78
N PRO A 26 -0.97 4.32 5.28
CA PRO A 26 -2.12 3.56 4.83
C PRO A 26 -1.77 2.72 3.60
N VAL A 27 -2.16 1.45 3.58
CA VAL A 27 -1.92 0.49 2.50
C VAL A 27 -3.27 0.01 1.95
N PHE A 28 -3.39 -0.10 0.63
CA PHE A 28 -4.66 -0.45 -0.05
C PHE A 28 -5.06 -1.94 0.11
N THR A 29 -4.15 -2.76 0.62
CA THR A 29 -4.36 -4.15 1.02
C THR A 29 -3.77 -4.32 2.41
N GLY A 30 -4.51 -4.96 3.32
CA GLY A 30 -4.10 -5.09 4.72
C GLY A 30 -3.67 -6.50 5.11
N GLU A 31 -3.33 -6.65 6.38
CA GLU A 31 -2.91 -7.89 7.02
C GLU A 31 -3.66 -8.06 8.35
N CYS A 32 -4.59 -9.02 8.41
CA CYS A 32 -5.37 -9.28 9.62
C CYS A 32 -4.66 -10.16 10.65
N LYS A 33 -3.50 -10.73 10.31
CA LYS A 33 -2.66 -11.64 11.13
C LYS A 33 -3.32 -12.99 11.51
N GLU A 34 -4.63 -13.15 11.30
CA GLU A 34 -5.36 -14.34 11.76
C GLU A 34 -5.78 -15.32 10.65
N CYS A 35 -5.97 -14.86 9.41
CA CYS A 35 -6.38 -15.74 8.31
C CYS A 35 -5.25 -16.63 7.80
N ALA A 36 -5.59 -17.71 7.08
CA ALA A 36 -4.61 -18.65 6.54
C ALA A 36 -3.55 -17.98 5.65
N HIS A 37 -3.94 -16.96 4.87
CA HIS A 37 -3.01 -16.19 4.04
C HIS A 37 -2.01 -15.38 4.88
N CYS A 38 -2.46 -14.72 5.96
CA CYS A 38 -1.56 -13.98 6.83
C CYS A 38 -0.63 -14.89 7.65
N LYS A 39 -1.02 -16.14 7.89
CA LYS A 39 -0.21 -17.15 8.59
C LYS A 39 0.73 -17.90 7.64
N SER A 40 0.62 -17.69 6.33
CA SER A 40 1.48 -18.29 5.31
C SER A 40 2.75 -17.46 5.13
N GLU A 41 3.88 -18.14 4.89
CA GLU A 41 5.16 -17.48 4.58
C GLU A 41 5.21 -16.91 3.15
N GLU A 42 4.33 -17.38 2.26
CA GLU A 42 4.40 -17.09 0.81
C GLU A 42 3.34 -16.07 0.35
N SER A 43 2.30 -15.80 1.16
CA SER A 43 1.14 -15.02 0.74
C SER A 43 1.01 -13.70 1.48
N ASN A 44 0.67 -12.64 0.75
CA ASN A 44 0.26 -11.35 1.29
C ASN A 44 -1.22 -11.02 1.01
N MET A 45 -2.00 -12.01 0.55
CA MET A 45 -3.38 -11.82 0.08
C MET A 45 -4.39 -12.08 1.20
N CYS A 46 -4.42 -11.19 2.20
CA CYS A 46 -5.31 -11.33 3.35
C CYS A 46 -6.77 -11.58 2.95
N GLU A 47 -7.39 -12.61 3.52
CA GLU A 47 -8.77 -12.97 3.18
C GLU A 47 -9.78 -11.86 3.52
N LEU A 48 -9.56 -11.19 4.66
CA LEU A 48 -10.42 -10.13 5.18
C LEU A 48 -10.11 -8.75 4.54
N LEU A 49 -8.83 -8.42 4.39
CA LEU A 49 -8.36 -7.07 4.09
C LEU A 49 -7.72 -6.91 2.70
N ARG A 50 -7.80 -7.94 1.84
CA ARG A 50 -7.39 -7.81 0.43
C ARG A 50 -8.07 -6.63 -0.26
N ILE A 51 -7.40 -6.14 -1.30
CA ILE A 51 -7.90 -5.07 -2.15
C ILE A 51 -9.32 -5.36 -2.64
N ASN A 52 -10.19 -4.36 -2.56
CA ASN A 52 -11.52 -4.38 -3.14
C ASN A 52 -11.85 -2.97 -3.66
N PRO A 53 -11.82 -2.73 -4.99
CA PRO A 53 -12.09 -1.42 -5.58
C PRO A 53 -13.56 -1.01 -5.48
N ASP A 54 -14.48 -1.97 -5.34
CA ASP A 54 -15.92 -1.71 -5.25
C ASP A 54 -16.40 -1.44 -3.82
N ARG A 55 -15.53 -1.67 -2.82
CA ARG A 55 -15.85 -1.44 -1.40
C ARG A 55 -15.86 0.06 -1.10
N LYS A 56 -17.07 0.57 -0.86
CA LYS A 56 -17.37 1.99 -0.60
C LYS A 56 -17.43 2.37 0.88
N VAL A 57 -17.42 1.40 1.78
CA VAL A 57 -17.72 1.56 3.21
C VAL A 57 -16.74 0.80 4.10
N MET A 58 -16.70 1.12 5.40
CA MET A 58 -15.87 0.41 6.37
C MET A 58 -16.38 -1.01 6.60
N ILE A 59 -15.45 -1.94 6.84
CA ILE A 59 -15.78 -3.37 7.06
C ILE A 59 -16.52 -3.56 8.40
N SER A 60 -16.24 -2.72 9.40
CA SER A 60 -16.74 -2.89 10.77
C SER A 60 -18.27 -2.75 10.88
N ASP A 61 -18.88 -1.83 10.12
CA ASP A 61 -20.30 -1.49 10.24
C ASP A 61 -21.00 -1.25 8.90
N GLY A 62 -20.29 -1.38 7.78
CA GLY A 62 -20.86 -1.13 6.45
C GLY A 62 -21.23 0.33 6.20
N GLN A 63 -20.70 1.29 6.98
CA GLN A 63 -20.98 2.72 6.81
C GLN A 63 -19.81 3.49 6.18
N ALA A 64 -20.13 4.60 5.52
CA ALA A 64 -19.13 5.60 5.15
C ALA A 64 -18.66 6.38 6.39
N ARG A 65 -17.51 7.05 6.29
CA ARG A 65 -16.99 7.95 7.35
C ARG A 65 -16.95 9.41 6.92
N PHE A 66 -17.17 9.64 5.64
CA PHE A 66 -17.21 10.96 5.04
C PHE A 66 -18.65 11.30 4.68
N SER A 67 -19.02 12.55 4.89
CA SER A 67 -20.27 13.09 4.41
C SER A 67 -20.11 14.57 4.10
N VAL A 68 -20.91 15.05 3.15
CA VAL A 68 -21.09 16.47 2.86
C VAL A 68 -22.60 16.70 2.75
N ASP A 69 -23.12 17.68 3.48
CA ASP A 69 -24.55 18.00 3.53
C ASP A 69 -25.45 16.79 3.86
N GLY A 70 -24.96 15.92 4.75
CA GLY A 70 -25.65 14.69 5.15
C GLY A 70 -25.62 13.56 4.10
N GLN A 71 -25.03 13.78 2.92
CA GLN A 71 -24.85 12.76 1.90
C GLN A 71 -23.52 12.03 2.09
N PRO A 72 -23.51 10.68 2.06
CA PRO A 72 -22.29 9.90 2.26
C PRO A 72 -21.33 10.06 1.08
N ILE A 73 -20.05 10.28 1.38
CA ILE A 73 -18.96 10.18 0.40
C ILE A 73 -18.27 8.83 0.62
N TYR A 74 -18.17 8.06 -0.47
CA TYR A 74 -17.65 6.70 -0.39
C TYR A 74 -16.13 6.66 -0.26
N HIS A 75 -15.69 5.62 0.44
CA HIS A 75 -14.28 5.29 0.55
C HIS A 75 -13.74 4.71 -0.75
N PHE A 76 -12.44 4.88 -0.96
CA PHE A 76 -11.71 4.25 -2.05
C PHE A 76 -10.54 3.42 -1.50
N LEU A 77 -10.52 2.13 -1.88
CA LEU A 77 -9.55 1.13 -1.46
C LEU A 77 -9.34 1.05 0.07
N GLY A 78 -10.34 1.46 0.86
CA GLY A 78 -10.27 1.52 2.31
C GLY A 78 -9.21 2.48 2.88
N THR A 79 -8.68 3.41 2.08
CA THR A 79 -7.63 4.36 2.52
C THR A 79 -8.06 5.82 2.35
N SER A 80 -8.69 6.17 1.23
CA SER A 80 -9.30 7.49 0.97
C SER A 80 -8.38 8.67 1.31
N THR A 81 -7.12 8.62 0.84
CA THR A 81 -6.05 9.54 1.27
C THR A 81 -6.15 10.96 0.72
N PHE A 82 -7.18 11.32 -0.05
CA PHE A 82 -7.39 12.68 -0.56
C PHE A 82 -8.29 13.49 0.38
N SER A 83 -7.94 13.45 1.66
CA SER A 83 -8.60 14.18 2.73
C SER A 83 -7.54 14.54 3.78
N GLU A 84 -7.80 15.59 4.55
CA GLU A 84 -6.94 15.97 5.70
C GLU A 84 -6.94 14.86 6.75
N TYR A 85 -8.11 14.27 6.99
CA TYR A 85 -8.32 13.12 7.87
C TYR A 85 -8.98 11.97 7.12
N THR A 86 -8.64 10.74 7.48
CA THR A 86 -9.27 9.54 6.96
C THR A 86 -9.35 8.48 8.05
N VAL A 87 -10.33 7.58 7.93
CA VAL A 87 -10.50 6.44 8.83
C VAL A 87 -10.17 5.18 8.06
N VAL A 88 -9.25 4.38 8.61
CA VAL A 88 -8.69 3.19 7.98
C VAL A 88 -8.73 2.05 8.99
N HIS A 89 -8.99 0.83 8.52
CA HIS A 89 -8.86 -0.35 9.37
C HIS A 89 -7.41 -0.52 9.84
N SER A 90 -7.15 -0.80 11.11
CA SER A 90 -5.79 -0.87 11.68
C SER A 90 -4.87 -1.83 10.91
N GLY A 91 -5.38 -2.99 10.52
CA GLY A 91 -4.63 -3.95 9.66
C GLY A 91 -4.27 -3.44 8.26
N CYS A 92 -4.79 -2.30 7.81
CA CYS A 92 -4.40 -1.61 6.56
C CYS A 92 -3.49 -0.40 6.83
N VAL A 93 -2.92 -0.30 8.03
CA VAL A 93 -2.05 0.81 8.44
C VAL A 93 -0.71 0.23 8.92
N ALA A 94 0.37 0.60 8.23
CA ALA A 94 1.72 0.21 8.63
C ALA A 94 2.36 1.32 9.47
N LYS A 95 2.68 1.03 10.73
CA LYS A 95 3.50 1.90 11.59
C LYS A 95 4.92 1.98 11.04
N ILE A 96 5.47 3.18 10.95
CA ILE A 96 6.80 3.45 10.40
C ILE A 96 7.67 4.24 11.38
N ASN A 97 8.96 4.37 11.05
CA ASN A 97 9.90 5.15 11.84
C ASN A 97 9.44 6.63 11.91
N PRO A 98 9.30 7.24 13.10
CA PRO A 98 8.88 8.63 13.23
C PRO A 98 9.86 9.65 12.64
N GLN A 99 11.13 9.26 12.42
CA GLN A 99 12.12 10.11 11.75
C GLN A 99 12.02 10.06 10.22
N ALA A 100 11.19 9.18 9.67
CA ALA A 100 11.02 9.06 8.22
C ALA A 100 10.29 10.30 7.66
N PRO A 101 10.82 10.96 6.62
CA PRO A 101 10.18 12.11 5.99
C PRO A 101 8.91 11.67 5.24
N LEU A 102 7.73 11.97 5.81
CA LEU A 102 6.43 11.52 5.32
C LEU A 102 6.11 11.97 3.88
N ASP A 103 6.67 13.09 3.45
CA ASP A 103 6.58 13.62 2.08
C ASP A 103 7.34 12.78 1.04
N LYS A 104 8.28 11.94 1.49
CA LYS A 104 9.08 11.07 0.62
C LYS A 104 8.65 9.61 0.71
N VAL A 105 8.49 9.09 1.93
CA VAL A 105 8.23 7.66 2.16
C VAL A 105 6.80 7.24 1.81
N CYS A 106 5.95 8.20 1.49
CA CYS A 106 4.56 7.94 1.12
C CYS A 106 4.40 7.10 -0.15
N ILE A 107 5.39 7.09 -1.05
CA ILE A 107 5.38 6.26 -2.26
C ILE A 107 5.52 4.76 -1.97
N LEU A 108 5.98 4.39 -0.76
CA LEU A 108 6.25 3.01 -0.36
C LEU A 108 4.97 2.18 -0.14
N SER A 109 3.82 2.80 0.03
CA SER A 109 2.54 2.11 0.31
C SER A 109 1.82 1.56 -0.92
N CYS A 110 2.34 1.80 -2.13
CA CYS A 110 1.85 1.18 -3.36
C CYS A 110 2.96 1.05 -4.39
N GLY A 111 3.01 1.94 -5.38
CA GLY A 111 3.73 1.73 -6.64
C GLY A 111 5.19 1.34 -6.46
N PHE A 112 5.91 2.00 -5.54
CA PHE A 112 7.32 1.67 -5.30
C PHE A 112 7.46 0.22 -4.83
N CYS A 113 6.80 -0.16 -3.73
CA CYS A 113 6.90 -1.51 -3.17
C CYS A 113 6.30 -2.59 -4.09
N THR A 114 5.30 -2.25 -4.92
CA THR A 114 4.79 -3.18 -5.94
C THR A 114 5.87 -3.57 -6.93
N GLY A 115 6.56 -2.61 -7.54
CA GLY A 115 7.61 -2.90 -8.51
C GLY A 115 8.84 -3.52 -7.85
N PHE A 116 9.32 -2.94 -6.76
CA PHE A 116 10.47 -3.46 -6.02
C PHE A 116 10.23 -4.90 -5.55
N GLY A 117 9.07 -5.15 -4.93
CA GLY A 117 8.66 -6.47 -4.47
C GLY A 117 8.49 -7.48 -5.60
N ALA A 118 7.95 -7.07 -6.75
CA ALA A 118 7.85 -7.96 -7.93
C ALA A 118 9.23 -8.48 -8.34
N THR A 119 10.27 -7.66 -8.25
CA THR A 119 11.63 -8.08 -8.61
C THR A 119 12.28 -8.93 -7.51
N VAL A 120 12.30 -8.44 -6.27
CA VAL A 120 13.09 -9.08 -5.18
C VAL A 120 12.39 -10.25 -4.51
N ASN A 121 11.05 -10.24 -4.44
CA ASN A 121 10.27 -11.26 -3.75
C ASN A 121 9.64 -12.28 -4.69
N VAL A 122 9.37 -11.92 -5.96
CA VAL A 122 8.68 -12.80 -6.92
C VAL A 122 9.62 -13.30 -8.01
N ALA A 123 10.15 -12.41 -8.85
CA ALA A 123 10.98 -12.80 -9.99
C ALA A 123 12.35 -13.37 -9.58
N LYS A 124 12.95 -12.84 -8.51
CA LYS A 124 14.24 -13.28 -7.93
C LYS A 124 15.33 -13.53 -9.00
N PRO A 125 15.57 -12.57 -9.92
CA PRO A 125 16.60 -12.72 -10.95
C PRO A 125 17.97 -12.97 -10.31
N LYS A 126 18.76 -13.87 -10.91
CA LYS A 126 20.13 -14.12 -10.49
C LYS A 126 21.02 -12.94 -10.89
N LYS A 127 22.13 -12.74 -10.17
CA LYS A 127 23.16 -11.77 -10.56
C LYS A 127 23.59 -12.00 -12.02
N GLY A 128 23.66 -10.92 -12.79
CA GLY A 128 24.01 -10.95 -14.21
C GLY A 128 22.88 -11.38 -15.16
N SER A 129 21.64 -11.47 -14.66
CA SER A 129 20.49 -11.69 -15.54
C SER A 129 20.23 -10.48 -16.44
N THR A 130 19.72 -10.74 -17.65
CA THR A 130 19.03 -9.72 -18.46
C THR A 130 17.56 -9.69 -18.08
N VAL A 131 17.04 -8.52 -17.74
CA VAL A 131 15.64 -8.32 -17.32
C VAL A 131 14.94 -7.40 -18.30
N ALA A 132 13.70 -7.73 -18.68
CA ALA A 132 12.85 -6.85 -19.47
C ALA A 132 11.73 -6.26 -18.59
N ILE A 133 11.57 -4.94 -18.64
CA ILE A 133 10.55 -4.18 -17.91
C ILE A 133 9.60 -3.56 -18.93
N PHE A 134 8.31 -3.88 -18.80
CA PHE A 134 7.25 -3.38 -19.66
C PHE A 134 6.42 -2.35 -18.89
N GLY A 135 6.49 -1.10 -19.33
CA GLY A 135 5.93 0.09 -18.67
C GLY A 135 6.94 0.78 -17.76
N LEU A 136 7.16 2.09 -17.91
CA LEU A 136 8.11 2.89 -17.10
C LEU A 136 7.40 3.96 -16.26
N GLY A 137 6.17 3.66 -15.83
CA GLY A 137 5.52 4.37 -14.72
C GLY A 137 6.17 4.04 -13.36
N ALA A 138 5.57 4.54 -12.27
CA ALA A 138 6.12 4.40 -10.91
C ALA A 138 6.44 2.94 -10.52
N VAL A 139 5.61 1.97 -10.94
CA VAL A 139 5.81 0.54 -10.67
C VAL A 139 6.97 -0.03 -11.51
N GLY A 140 7.05 0.33 -12.79
CA GLY A 140 8.10 -0.16 -13.67
C GLY A 140 9.48 0.38 -13.28
N LEU A 141 9.53 1.67 -12.95
CA LEU A 141 10.76 2.31 -12.48
C LEU A 141 11.25 1.74 -11.15
N SER A 142 10.36 1.36 -10.23
CA SER A 142 10.78 0.75 -8.95
C SER A 142 11.16 -0.72 -9.06
N ALA A 143 10.80 -1.39 -10.17
CA ALA A 143 11.20 -2.77 -10.44
C ALA A 143 12.72 -2.89 -10.71
N PHE A 144 13.41 -1.78 -11.00
CA PHE A 144 14.86 -1.73 -11.00
C PHE A 144 15.36 -0.76 -9.93
N THR A 145 16.35 -1.19 -9.16
CA THR A 145 17.13 -0.31 -8.28
C THR A 145 18.60 -0.69 -8.44
N GLU A 146 19.53 0.24 -8.23
CA GLU A 146 20.96 0.03 -8.47
C GLU A 146 21.52 -1.19 -7.73
N ASN A 147 20.92 -1.57 -6.59
CA ASN A 147 21.35 -2.71 -5.78
C ASN A 147 21.00 -4.08 -6.37
N LEU A 148 20.24 -4.16 -7.46
CA LEU A 148 19.75 -5.43 -8.02
C LEU A 148 20.72 -6.12 -8.99
N ASN A 149 21.87 -5.50 -9.30
CA ASN A 149 23.00 -6.12 -10.01
C ASN A 149 22.63 -6.87 -11.31
N PHE A 150 21.84 -6.22 -12.17
CA PHE A 150 21.53 -6.71 -13.52
C PHE A 150 22.66 -6.37 -14.50
N ASP A 151 22.96 -7.27 -15.42
CA ASP A 151 23.93 -6.99 -16.49
C ASP A 151 23.29 -6.16 -17.62
N THR A 152 22.00 -6.34 -17.86
CA THR A 152 21.26 -5.61 -18.90
C THR A 152 19.80 -5.46 -18.52
N ILE A 153 19.27 -4.26 -18.70
CA ILE A 153 17.86 -3.94 -18.48
C ILE A 153 17.28 -3.47 -19.82
N LEU A 154 16.31 -4.22 -20.33
CA LEU A 154 15.55 -3.87 -21.54
C LEU A 154 14.29 -3.14 -21.11
N LEU A 155 14.19 -1.86 -21.45
CA LEU A 155 13.04 -1.02 -21.12
C LEU A 155 12.11 -0.89 -22.32
N ARG A 156 10.82 -1.14 -22.12
CA ARG A 156 9.80 -0.94 -23.16
C ARG A 156 8.57 -0.25 -22.57
N GLU A 157 8.27 0.94 -23.07
CA GLU A 157 6.95 1.54 -22.85
C GLU A 157 5.92 0.92 -23.81
N PRO A 158 4.75 0.47 -23.33
CA PRO A 158 3.67 0.11 -24.22
C PRO A 158 3.15 1.36 -24.96
N PRO A 159 2.64 1.22 -26.20
CA PRO A 159 1.99 2.32 -26.88
C PRO A 159 0.78 2.80 -26.06
N VAL A 160 0.59 4.13 -25.98
CA VAL A 160 -0.60 4.74 -25.39
C VAL A 160 -1.71 4.61 -26.43
N GLU A 161 -2.70 3.75 -26.18
CA GLU A 161 -3.95 3.69 -26.97
C GLU A 161 -4.91 4.81 -26.57
#